data_AF-A0A379QQF6-F1
#
_entry.id   AF-A0A379QQF6-F1
#
_cell.length_a   1.000
_cell.length_b   1.000
_cell.length_c   1.000
_cell.angle_alpha   90.00
_cell.angle_beta   90.00
_cell.angle_gamma   90.00
#
_symmetry.space_group_name_H-M   'P 1'
#
loop_
_entity.id
_entity.type
_entity.pdbx_description
1 polymer ?
#
loop_
_entity_poly.entity_id
_entity_poly.type
_entity_poly.pdbx_seq_one_letter_code
_entity_poly.pdbx_strand_id
1 'polypeptide(L)' 'MKNNAVVIHPQDGVATAIIALRVGETATMFIGEQEISVVLRQEVPFGHKFAIYDVPLHGEVYQ' A
#
# COMPACT_ATOMS: atom_id res chain seq x y z
N MET A 1 -15.57 4.83 -4.37
CA MET A 1 -14.34 4.84 -5.20
C MET A 1 -13.83 3.41 -5.30
N LYS A 2 -13.02 3.06 -6.30
CA LYS A 2 -12.54 1.67 -6.49
C LYS A 2 -11.11 1.57 -5.96
N ASN A 3 -10.92 0.84 -4.88
CA ASN A 3 -9.58 0.62 -4.33
C ASN A 3 -8.68 -0.03 -5.37
N ASN A 4 -7.43 0.41 -5.41
CA ASN A 4 -6.40 -0.04 -6.35
C ASN A 4 -5.23 -0.75 -5.64
N ALA A 5 -5.34 -0.92 -4.32
CA ALA A 5 -4.47 -1.75 -3.51
C ALA A 5 -5.25 -2.48 -2.40
N VAL A 6 -4.64 -3.51 -1.82
CA VAL A 6 -5.22 -4.31 -0.73
C VAL A 6 -4.21 -4.50 0.40
N VAL A 7 -4.68 -4.34 1.63
CA VAL A 7 -3.99 -4.73 2.86
C VAL A 7 -4.63 -6.04 3.35
N ILE A 8 -3.83 -7.04 3.69
CA ILE A 8 -4.35 -8.38 4.01
C ILE A 8 -4.79 -8.46 5.48
N HIS A 9 -3.97 -7.94 6.39
CA HIS A 9 -4.25 -7.90 7.81
C HIS A 9 -4.14 -6.47 8.36
N PRO A 10 -4.97 -6.04 9.33
CA PRO A 10 -4.93 -4.68 9.85
C PRO A 10 -3.60 -4.24 10.49
N GLN A 11 -2.72 -5.18 10.81
CA GLN A 11 -1.38 -4.92 11.36
C GLN A 11 -0.30 -4.78 10.28
N ASP A 12 -0.60 -5.10 9.02
CA ASP A 12 0.39 -5.06 7.95
C ASP A 12 0.86 -3.62 7.69
N GLY A 13 2.15 -3.48 7.45
CA GLY A 13 2.76 -2.22 7.02
C GLY A 13 2.87 -2.04 5.51
N VAL A 14 2.30 -2.98 4.78
CA VAL A 14 2.38 -3.01 3.32
C VAL A 14 1.02 -3.30 2.71
N ALA A 15 0.81 -2.75 1.53
CA ALA A 15 -0.32 -3.10 0.67
C ALA A 15 0.21 -3.73 -0.61
N THR A 16 -0.60 -4.60 -1.21
CA THR A 16 -0.32 -5.21 -2.51
C THR A 16 -1.12 -4.48 -3.59
N ALA A 17 -0.46 -4.04 -4.66
CA ALA A 17 -1.12 -3.37 -5.78
C ALA A 17 -1.97 -4.37 -6.58
N ILE A 18 -3.25 -4.06 -6.79
CA ILE A 18 -4.17 -4.93 -7.58
C ILE A 18 -4.33 -4.47 -9.03
N ILE A 19 -3.63 -3.39 -9.39
CA ILE A 19 -3.34 -2.92 -10.76
C ILE A 19 -1.90 -2.39 -10.78
N ALA A 20 -1.34 -2.13 -11.96
CA ALA A 20 -0.07 -1.41 -12.04
C ALA A 20 -0.28 0.08 -11.69
N LEU A 21 0.57 0.63 -10.83
CA LEU A 21 0.46 1.99 -10.30
C LEU A 21 1.72 2.80 -10.64
N ARG A 22 1.54 4.09 -10.96
CA ARG A 22 2.62 4.99 -11.38
C ARG A 22 3.18 5.79 -10.22
N VAL A 23 4.41 6.29 -10.39
CA VAL A 23 4.97 7.31 -9.50
C VAL A 23 4.05 8.54 -9.45
N GLY A 24 3.82 9.07 -8.24
CA GLY A 24 2.90 10.19 -7.99
C GLY A 24 1.42 9.83 -7.99
N GLU A 25 1.06 8.57 -8.29
CA GLU A 25 -0.33 8.10 -8.22
C GLU A 25 -0.75 7.87 -6.76
N THR A 26 -2.02 8.11 -6.47
CA THR A 26 -2.62 7.81 -5.16
C THR A 26 -3.12 6.38 -5.14
N ALA A 27 -2.53 5.56 -4.27
CA ALA A 27 -3.05 4.25 -3.94
C ALA A 27 -4.10 4.37 -2.82
N THR A 28 -5.28 3.77 -2.99
CA THR A 28 -6.35 3.70 -1.99
C THR A 28 -6.66 2.25 -1.63
N MET A 29 -6.86 2.00 -0.34
CA MET A 29 -7.10 0.68 0.23
C MET A 29 -7.90 0.80 1.54
N PHE A 30 -8.45 -0.32 2.01
CA PHE A 30 -9.06 -0.40 3.33
C PHE A 30 -8.11 -1.07 4.33
N ILE A 31 -8.08 -0.55 5.55
CA ILE A 31 -7.56 -1.23 6.74
C ILE A 31 -8.75 -1.41 7.68
N GLY A 32 -9.30 -2.62 7.76
CA GLY A 32 -10.57 -2.85 8.44
C GLY A 32 -11.70 -2.07 7.75
N GLU A 33 -12.35 -1.16 8.49
CA GLU A 33 -13.42 -0.29 7.98
C GLU A 33 -12.91 1.09 7.51
N GLN A 34 -11.63 1.38 7.71
CA GLN A 34 -11.05 2.69 7.38
C GLN A 34 -10.45 2.70 5.97
N GLU A 35 -10.87 3.65 5.14
CA GLU A 35 -10.19 3.94 3.86
C GLU A 35 -8.94 4.76 4.15
N ILE A 36 -7.80 4.33 3.61
CA ILE A 36 -6.55 5.09 3.64
C ILE A 36 -6.04 5.32 2.23
N SER A 37 -5.21 6.35 2.07
CA SER A 37 -4.56 6.66 0.81
C SER A 37 -3.10 7.05 1.01
N VAL A 38 -2.25 6.66 0.07
CA VAL A 38 -0.83 7.05 0.04
C VAL A 38 -0.42 7.47 -1.36
N VAL A 39 0.49 8.43 -1.46
CA VAL A 39 1.09 8.84 -2.73
C VAL A 39 2.34 8.01 -2.98
N LEU A 40 2.39 7.33 -4.13
CA LEU A 40 3.51 6.46 -4.48
C LEU A 40 4.74 7.27 -4.87
N ARG A 41 5.89 6.91 -4.28
CA ARG A 41 7.20 7.53 -4.58
C ARG A 41 7.94 6.86 -5.74
N GLN A 42 7.44 5.72 -6.21
CA GLN A 42 7.99 4.93 -7.30
C GLN A 42 6.86 4.18 -8.01
N GLU A 43 7.14 3.66 -9.20
CA GLU A 43 6.22 2.73 -9.85
C GLU A 43 6.06 1.44 -9.04
N VAL A 44 4.84 0.88 -9.05
CA VAL A 44 4.52 -0.39 -8.38
C VAL A 44 3.78 -1.29 -9.38
N PRO A 45 4.44 -2.35 -9.87
CA PRO A 45 3.78 -3.32 -10.75
C PRO A 45 2.60 -4.03 -10.07
N PHE A 46 1.71 -4.58 -10.88
CA PHE A 46 0.64 -5.46 -10.39
C PHE A 46 1.22 -6.60 -9.52
N GLY A 47 0.64 -6.83 -8.35
CA GLY A 47 1.05 -7.87 -7.41
C GLY A 47 2.27 -7.53 -6.55
N HIS A 48 2.93 -6.39 -6.77
CA HIS A 48 4.03 -5.93 -5.92
C HIS A 48 3.51 -5.18 -4.69
N LYS A 49 4.34 -5.14 -3.65
CA LYS A 49 4.03 -4.48 -2.38
C LYS A 49 4.63 -3.08 -2.31
N PHE A 50 4.00 -2.21 -1.53
CA PHE A 50 4.50 -0.90 -1.16
C PHE A 50 4.15 -0.59 0.30
N ALA A 51 4.97 0.24 0.95
CA ALA A 51 4.75 0.62 2.34
C ALA A 51 3.58 1.61 2.47
N ILE A 52 2.76 1.42 3.52
CA ILE A 52 1.61 2.30 3.82
C ILE A 52 1.90 3.28 4.97
N TYR A 53 3.04 3.11 5.64
CA TYR A 53 3.64 4.04 6.59
C TYR A 53 5.17 3.99 6.47
N ASP A 54 5.86 4.97 7.07
CA ASP A 54 7.31 4.99 7.07
C ASP A 54 7.88 3.82 7.89
N VAL A 55 8.68 2.97 7.25
CA VAL A 55 9.42 1.89 7.93
C VAL A 55 10.85 2.37 8.18
N PRO A 56 11.31 2.47 9.44
CA PRO A 56 12.67 2.91 9.74
C PRO A 56 13.71 1.86 9.28
N LEU A 57 14.96 2.29 9.14
CA LEU A 57 16.07 1.36 8.91
C LEU A 57 16.15 0.33 10.04
N HIS A 58 16.16 -0.96 9.70
CA HIS A 58 16.05 -2.10 10.62
C HIS A 58 14.69 -2.25 11.34
N GLY A 59 13.66 -1.53 10.90
CA GLY A 59 12.29 -1.74 11.36
C GLY A 59 11.70 -3.05 10.82
N GLU A 60 10.80 -3.65 11.59
CA GLU A 60 10.05 -4.83 11.14
C GLU A 60 9.04 -4.46 10.05
N VAL A 61 8.84 -5.38 9.10
CA VAL A 61 7.85 -5.26 8.04
C VAL A 61 6.81 -6.37 8.21
N TYR A 62 5.61 -6.00 8.66
CA TYR A 62 4.45 -6.88 8.75
C TYR A 62 3.71 -6.93 7.39
N GLN A 63 3.32 -8.10 6.89
CA GLN A 63 2.85 -8.29 5.51
C GLN A 63 1.89 -9.46 5.26
#